data_AF-A0A7S0QL86-F1
#
_entry.id   AF-A0A7S0QL86-F1
#
_cell.length_a   1.000
_cell.length_b   1.000
_cell.length_c   1.000
_cell.angle_alpha   90.00
_cell.angle_beta   90.00
_cell.angle_gamma   90.00
#
_symmetry.space_group_name_H-M   'P 1'
#
loop_
_entity.id
_entity.type
_entity.pdbx_description
1 polymer ?
#
loop_
_entity_poly.entity_id
_entity_poly.type
_entity_poly.pdbx_seq_one_letter_code
_entity_poly.pdbx_strand_id
1 'polypeptide(L)'
;SSLTRFFARAAGSSGSAAADEEAAAVGVCYNGGLHIRTVEARQLEERGGTSRRVLPLPETVFEWGGRHGLDGQGLLYFLATAGRTGPWASFADIEGGGLVRVSGCRWQRGRAYDAACSSPHIRVDSWSEGVHSAWFSIELPEGLFIEASHYTLRHGSSGGAQLRSWQLLVSEDGISYDLARSHAADPSLVGAYCTRTWELPPVLRAARFFK
;
A
#
# COMPACT_ATOMS: atom_id res chain seq x y z
N SER A 1 -22.67 -37.46 30.08
CA SER A 1 -21.22 -37.25 30.03
C SER A 1 -21.00 -35.76 30.00
N SER A 2 -20.49 -35.22 31.10
CA SER A 2 -20.62 -33.82 31.52
C SER A 2 -19.64 -32.89 30.81
N LEU A 3 -20.17 -31.78 30.30
CA LEU A 3 -19.43 -30.53 30.11
C LEU A 3 -19.01 -29.99 31.48
N THR A 4 -17.75 -29.63 31.63
CA THR A 4 -17.26 -28.92 32.82
C THR A 4 -16.46 -27.71 32.35
N ARG A 5 -17.09 -26.54 32.46
CA ARG A 5 -16.44 -25.23 32.51
C ARG A 5 -15.91 -25.06 33.94
N PHE A 6 -14.65 -24.64 34.09
CA PHE A 6 -14.13 -24.13 35.35
C PHE A 6 -13.74 -22.65 35.22
N PHE A 7 -14.16 -21.92 36.24
CA PHE A 7 -14.03 -20.50 36.50
C PHE A 7 -12.61 -20.10 36.94
N ALA A 8 -12.29 -18.81 36.83
CA ALA A 8 -11.75 -18.06 37.96
C ALA A 8 -12.10 -16.57 37.86
N ARG A 9 -12.86 -16.09 38.85
CA ARG A 9 -13.02 -14.68 39.22
C ARG A 9 -12.39 -14.53 40.60
N ALA A 10 -11.61 -13.48 40.83
CA ALA A 10 -11.26 -12.99 42.16
C ALA A 10 -11.58 -11.49 42.24
N ALA A 11 -12.13 -11.07 43.38
CA ALA A 11 -12.70 -9.75 43.64
C ALA A 11 -11.80 -8.88 44.54
N GLY A 12 -11.94 -7.56 44.45
CA GLY A 12 -11.33 -6.60 45.39
C GLY A 12 -11.86 -5.16 45.23
N SER A 13 -12.87 -4.84 46.06
CA SER A 13 -13.30 -3.54 46.66
C SER A 13 -13.24 -2.19 45.90
N SER A 14 -14.45 -1.65 45.68
CA SER A 14 -14.95 -0.28 45.94
C SER A 14 -14.04 0.95 45.76
N GLY A 15 -14.36 1.76 44.74
CA GLY A 15 -14.02 3.17 44.63
C GLY A 15 -14.81 3.78 43.46
N SER A 16 -15.62 4.79 43.74
CA SER A 16 -16.46 5.50 42.77
C SER A 16 -15.64 6.44 41.87
N ALA A 17 -16.11 6.60 40.63
CA ALA A 17 -15.86 7.68 39.66
C ALA A 17 -14.96 7.32 38.46
N ALA A 18 -15.36 7.91 37.33
CA ALA A 18 -14.78 7.92 35.99
C ALA A 18 -15.21 6.80 35.04
N ALA A 19 -16.12 7.23 34.17
CA ALA A 19 -16.45 6.69 32.86
C ALA A 19 -15.28 6.07 32.10
N ASP A 20 -15.64 5.03 31.33
CA ASP A 20 -15.17 4.75 29.97
C ASP A 20 -13.90 5.49 29.54
N GLU A 21 -12.77 4.81 29.64
CA GLU A 21 -11.74 4.88 28.60
C GLU A 21 -10.81 3.67 28.79
N GLU A 22 -11.26 2.50 28.33
CA GLU A 22 -10.32 1.46 27.92
C GLU A 22 -9.65 1.97 26.64
N ALA A 23 -8.70 2.88 26.82
CA ALA A 23 -7.70 3.23 25.82
C ALA A 23 -6.83 1.99 25.61
N ALA A 24 -7.37 0.99 24.90
CA ALA A 24 -6.58 0.01 24.20
C ALA A 24 -5.78 0.80 23.16
N ALA A 25 -4.59 1.24 23.56
CA ALA A 25 -3.56 1.73 22.67
C ALA A 25 -3.15 0.56 21.77
N VAL A 26 -3.93 0.32 20.72
CA VAL A 26 -3.68 -0.71 19.71
C VAL A 26 -2.46 -0.24 18.94
N GLY A 27 -1.32 -0.86 19.30
CA GLY A 27 -0.02 -0.55 18.77
C GLY A 27 0.07 -0.80 17.27
N VAL A 28 0.55 0.24 16.58
CA VAL A 28 1.59 0.18 15.55
C VAL A 28 1.25 -0.63 14.28
N CYS A 29 1.02 0.07 13.17
CA CYS A 29 0.85 -0.58 11.86
C CYS A 29 2.14 -0.48 10.98
N TYR A 30 2.05 -1.04 9.76
CA TYR A 30 2.65 -0.74 8.44
C TYR A 30 4.18 -0.72 8.12
N ASN A 31 4.46 -1.30 6.93
CA ASN A 31 5.77 -1.59 6.31
C ASN A 31 5.56 -1.78 4.79
N GLY A 32 5.04 -0.77 4.09
CA GLY A 32 4.47 -0.90 2.74
C GLY A 32 5.42 -0.91 1.55
N GLY A 33 4.81 -1.22 0.42
CA GLY A 33 5.35 -1.12 -0.93
C GLY A 33 4.27 -1.63 -1.87
N LEU A 34 3.47 -0.73 -2.46
CA LEU A 34 2.51 -1.08 -3.51
C LEU A 34 3.28 -1.31 -4.82
N HIS A 35 3.29 -2.53 -5.31
CA HIS A 35 3.77 -2.80 -6.67
C HIS A 35 2.57 -2.83 -7.59
N ILE A 36 2.63 -2.22 -8.77
CA ILE A 36 1.58 -2.35 -9.77
C ILE A 36 2.24 -2.79 -11.07
N ARG A 37 1.75 -3.90 -11.63
CA ARG A 37 2.19 -4.48 -12.92
C ARG A 37 1.13 -4.18 -13.97
N THR A 38 1.54 -3.83 -15.17
CA THR A 38 0.63 -3.26 -16.19
C THR A 38 0.66 -4.10 -17.47
N VAL A 39 -0.49 -4.18 -18.14
CA VAL A 39 -0.62 -4.77 -19.49
C VAL A 39 -0.38 -3.70 -20.57
N GLU A 40 -0.91 -2.49 -20.37
CA GLU A 40 -0.57 -1.31 -21.16
C GLU A 40 -0.40 -0.09 -20.25
N ALA A 41 0.59 0.76 -20.56
CA ALA A 41 0.65 2.14 -20.10
C ALA A 41 0.15 3.03 -21.24
N ARG A 42 -0.88 3.87 -21.01
CA ARG A 42 -1.18 4.97 -21.93
C ARG A 42 -0.51 6.24 -21.40
N GLN A 43 0.25 6.92 -22.26
CA GLN A 43 0.88 8.22 -21.98
C GLN A 43 0.24 9.28 -22.91
N LEU A 44 -0.40 10.29 -22.34
CA LEU A 44 -0.79 11.50 -23.07
C LEU A 44 0.39 12.51 -22.99
N GLU A 45 0.85 12.99 -24.13
CA GLU A 45 2.11 13.74 -24.38
C GLU A 45 2.65 14.62 -23.22
N GLU A 46 3.98 14.60 -23.06
CA GLU A 46 4.71 15.50 -22.15
C GLU A 46 4.64 16.96 -22.63
N ARG A 47 4.07 17.86 -21.83
CA ARG A 47 4.33 19.30 -21.96
C ARG A 47 5.63 19.63 -21.24
N GLY A 48 6.56 20.20 -22.00
CA GLY A 48 7.95 20.44 -21.63
C GLY A 48 8.16 21.02 -20.24
N GLY A 49 8.98 20.33 -19.46
CA GLY A 49 9.58 20.79 -18.22
C GLY A 49 11.01 20.26 -18.11
N THR A 50 11.91 21.06 -17.57
CA THR A 50 13.38 20.84 -17.54
C THR A 50 13.86 19.75 -16.57
N SER A 51 12.96 19.10 -15.83
CA SER A 51 13.30 17.95 -14.98
C SER A 51 13.07 16.66 -15.75
N ARG A 52 14.13 15.85 -15.93
CA ARG A 52 14.13 14.56 -16.63
C ARG A 52 13.22 13.55 -15.91
N ARG A 53 11.91 13.64 -16.11
CA ARG A 53 10.93 12.63 -15.72
C ARG A 53 11.00 11.51 -16.76
N VAL A 54 11.25 10.28 -16.33
CA VAL A 54 11.26 9.12 -17.23
C VAL A 54 9.96 8.36 -17.01
N LEU A 55 9.01 8.57 -17.91
CA LEU A 55 7.76 7.82 -17.96
C LEU A 55 7.94 6.57 -18.83
N PRO A 56 7.19 5.48 -18.55
CA PRO A 56 7.16 4.34 -19.46
C PRO A 56 6.57 4.79 -20.80
N LEU A 57 7.12 4.26 -21.90
CA LEU A 57 6.53 4.45 -23.23
C LEU A 57 5.12 3.85 -23.26
N PRO A 58 4.26 4.32 -24.19
CA PRO A 58 3.01 3.65 -24.47
C PRO A 58 3.19 2.13 -24.65
N GLU A 59 2.24 1.35 -24.15
CA GLU A 59 2.23 -0.12 -24.26
C GLU A 59 3.40 -0.84 -23.52
N THR A 60 4.13 -0.13 -22.65
CA THR A 60 5.14 -0.78 -21.79
C THR A 60 4.46 -1.82 -20.88
N VAL A 61 4.93 -3.07 -20.97
CA VAL A 61 4.50 -4.17 -20.11
C VAL A 61 5.47 -4.34 -18.94
N PHE A 62 4.94 -4.39 -17.72
CA PHE A 62 5.72 -4.78 -16.54
C PHE A 62 5.40 -6.22 -16.16
N GLU A 63 6.16 -7.18 -16.68
CA GLU A 63 5.86 -8.61 -16.54
C GLU A 63 5.90 -9.12 -15.09
N TRP A 64 4.98 -10.05 -14.78
CA TRP A 64 5.03 -10.74 -13.51
C TRP A 64 5.96 -11.96 -13.53
N GLY A 65 7.16 -11.85 -12.93
CA GLY A 65 8.17 -12.93 -12.89
C GLY A 65 7.84 -14.16 -12.01
N GLY A 66 6.57 -14.41 -11.67
CA GLY A 66 6.14 -15.62 -10.94
C GLY A 66 6.49 -15.69 -9.46
N ARG A 67 7.13 -14.66 -8.89
CA ARG A 67 7.56 -14.63 -7.49
C ARG A 67 6.86 -13.50 -6.73
N HIS A 68 6.56 -13.76 -5.46
CA HIS A 68 6.11 -12.71 -4.55
C HIS A 68 7.28 -11.81 -4.19
N GLY A 69 7.03 -10.50 -4.18
CA GLY A 69 7.98 -9.53 -3.66
C GLY A 69 8.16 -8.28 -4.49
N LEU A 70 9.07 -7.45 -3.98
CA LEU A 70 9.52 -6.22 -4.62
C LEU A 70 10.78 -6.55 -5.44
N ASP A 71 10.58 -7.16 -6.60
CA ASP A 71 11.65 -7.66 -7.48
C ASP A 71 12.30 -6.57 -8.37
N GLY A 72 11.90 -5.31 -8.20
CA GLY A 72 12.38 -4.19 -9.02
C GLY A 72 11.77 -4.12 -10.43
N GLN A 73 10.85 -5.03 -10.77
CA GLN A 73 10.39 -5.20 -12.16
C GLN A 73 9.11 -4.47 -12.52
N GLY A 74 8.57 -3.62 -11.65
CA GLY A 74 7.29 -2.96 -11.93
C GLY A 74 7.28 -1.46 -11.67
N LEU A 75 6.12 -0.88 -11.89
CA LEU A 75 6.01 0.54 -12.25
C LEU A 75 6.62 1.47 -11.20
N LEU A 76 6.26 1.32 -9.92
CA LEU A 76 6.78 2.23 -8.90
C LEU A 76 8.30 2.14 -8.76
N TYR A 77 8.90 0.97 -8.98
CA TYR A 77 10.36 0.88 -8.96
C TYR A 77 10.99 1.55 -10.17
N PHE A 78 10.41 1.35 -11.36
CA PHE A 78 10.83 2.01 -12.60
C PHE A 78 10.79 3.53 -12.45
N LEU A 79 9.69 4.08 -11.94
CA LEU A 79 9.50 5.51 -11.73
C LEU A 79 10.51 6.05 -10.70
N ALA A 80 10.69 5.36 -9.57
CA ALA A 80 11.61 5.76 -8.51
C ALA A 80 13.11 5.67 -8.88
N THR A 81 13.46 5.03 -9.99
CA THR A 81 14.84 4.82 -10.46
C THR A 81 15.12 5.50 -11.81
N ALA A 82 14.27 6.44 -12.22
CA ALA A 82 14.36 7.12 -13.52
C ALA A 82 14.51 6.14 -14.70
N GLY A 83 13.62 5.16 -14.76
CA GLY A 83 13.64 4.10 -15.77
C GLY A 83 14.73 3.06 -15.56
N ARG A 84 15.04 2.72 -14.30
CA ARG A 84 16.12 1.79 -13.90
C ARG A 84 17.53 2.28 -14.26
N THR A 85 17.71 3.58 -14.44
CA THR A 85 19.02 4.17 -14.78
C THR A 85 19.72 4.80 -13.57
N GLY A 86 19.03 4.97 -12.45
CA GLY A 86 19.57 5.53 -11.21
C GLY A 86 19.22 4.71 -9.96
N PRO A 87 19.76 5.12 -8.79
CA PRO A 87 19.38 4.54 -7.51
C PRO A 87 17.89 4.81 -7.21
N TRP A 88 17.29 3.95 -6.38
CA TRP A 88 15.92 4.17 -5.92
C TRP A 88 15.86 5.42 -5.04
N ALA A 89 14.92 6.32 -5.35
CA ALA A 89 14.61 7.49 -4.54
C ALA A 89 13.15 7.46 -4.06
N SER A 90 12.93 7.91 -2.83
CA SER A 90 11.57 8.08 -2.30
C SER A 90 10.83 9.14 -3.10
N PHE A 91 9.57 8.88 -3.44
CA PHE A 91 8.75 9.82 -4.19
C PHE A 91 8.51 11.16 -3.47
N ALA A 92 8.67 11.21 -2.14
CA ALA A 92 8.66 12.45 -1.39
C ALA A 92 9.89 13.34 -1.66
N ASP A 93 11.00 12.72 -2.05
CA ASP A 93 12.32 13.34 -2.12
C ASP A 93 12.77 13.55 -3.59
N ILE A 94 11.97 13.10 -4.57
CA ILE A 94 12.20 13.34 -6.01
C ILE A 94 11.91 14.81 -6.32
N GLU A 95 12.96 15.53 -6.74
CA GLU A 95 12.89 16.94 -7.10
C GLU A 95 11.93 17.19 -8.28
N GLY A 96 11.21 18.32 -8.22
CA GLY A 96 10.23 18.69 -9.23
C GLY A 96 8.84 18.09 -9.03
N GLY A 97 8.56 17.45 -7.89
CA GLY A 97 7.23 17.15 -7.32
C GLY A 97 6.15 16.75 -8.33
N GLY A 98 5.81 15.46 -8.42
CA GLY A 98 4.66 15.02 -9.22
C GLY A 98 4.88 13.83 -10.13
N LEU A 99 5.86 12.97 -9.85
CA LEU A 99 5.90 11.66 -10.51
C LEU A 99 4.86 10.74 -9.88
N VAL A 100 4.87 10.55 -8.57
CA VAL A 100 3.82 9.80 -7.87
C VAL A 100 3.45 10.58 -6.62
N ARG A 101 2.17 10.91 -6.46
CA ARG A 101 1.66 11.53 -5.24
C ARG A 101 1.08 10.45 -4.33
N VAL A 102 1.45 10.49 -3.06
CA VAL A 102 0.87 9.61 -2.05
C VAL A 102 0.13 10.45 -1.04
N SER A 103 -1.12 10.08 -0.77
CA SER A 103 -1.95 10.68 0.27
C SER A 103 -2.48 9.58 1.18
N GLY A 104 -2.93 9.93 2.37
CA GLY A 104 -3.54 8.99 3.28
C GLY A 104 -4.08 9.68 4.51
N CYS A 105 -4.88 8.95 5.28
CA CYS A 105 -5.48 9.44 6.50
C CYS A 105 -5.06 8.57 7.69
N ARG A 106 -5.25 9.11 8.90
CA ARG A 106 -4.99 8.40 10.16
C ARG A 106 -3.55 7.89 10.31
N TRP A 107 -2.59 8.55 9.66
CA TRP A 107 -1.17 8.21 9.76
C TRP A 107 -0.63 8.58 11.15
N GLN A 108 0.05 7.64 11.82
CA GLN A 108 0.59 7.78 13.16
C GLN A 108 2.12 7.86 13.20
N ARG A 109 2.83 7.13 12.33
CA ARG A 109 4.30 7.13 12.27
C ARG A 109 4.80 7.06 10.84
N GLY A 110 5.96 7.64 10.57
CA GLY A 110 6.53 7.70 9.22
C GLY A 110 5.72 8.62 8.29
N ARG A 111 5.98 8.52 7.00
CA ARG A 111 5.34 9.31 5.94
C ARG A 111 4.38 8.42 5.17
N ALA A 112 3.26 8.98 4.69
CA ALA A 112 2.37 8.28 3.76
C ALA A 112 3.13 7.76 2.53
N TYR A 113 4.12 8.52 2.04
CA TYR A 113 5.02 8.14 0.95
C TYR A 113 5.79 6.84 1.17
N ASP A 114 6.00 6.42 2.41
CA ASP A 114 6.67 5.15 2.70
C ASP A 114 5.81 3.95 2.24
N ALA A 115 4.49 4.14 2.04
CA ALA A 115 3.59 3.17 1.40
C ALA A 115 3.94 2.84 -0.06
N ALA A 116 4.57 3.78 -0.76
CA ALA A 116 5.04 3.60 -2.11
C ALA A 116 6.50 3.07 -2.16
N CYS A 117 7.10 2.70 -1.02
CA CYS A 117 8.47 2.18 -0.99
C CYS A 117 8.57 0.82 -1.70
N SER A 118 9.02 0.83 -2.95
CA SER A 118 9.15 -0.35 -3.81
C SER A 118 10.56 -0.96 -3.82
N SER A 119 11.51 -0.41 -3.06
CA SER A 119 12.86 -0.96 -2.95
C SER A 119 12.89 -2.19 -2.03
N PRO A 120 13.43 -3.34 -2.48
CA PRO A 120 13.56 -4.54 -1.64
C PRO A 120 14.57 -4.36 -0.50
N HIS A 121 15.50 -3.41 -0.62
CA HIS A 121 16.59 -3.21 0.34
C HIS A 121 16.26 -2.20 1.44
N ILE A 122 15.23 -1.38 1.25
CA ILE A 122 14.83 -0.35 2.20
C ILE A 122 13.72 -0.90 3.09
N ARG A 123 13.95 -0.79 4.41
CA ARG A 123 13.00 -1.16 5.47
C ARG A 123 12.61 0.12 6.20
N VAL A 124 11.32 0.41 6.24
CA VAL A 124 10.76 1.66 6.80
C VAL A 124 9.57 1.36 7.69
N ASP A 125 9.68 1.73 8.96
CA ASP A 125 8.59 1.64 9.92
C ASP A 125 7.67 2.86 9.75
N SER A 126 6.49 2.68 9.15
CA SER A 126 5.58 3.79 8.83
C SER A 126 4.16 3.30 8.80
N TRP A 127 3.18 4.00 9.38
CA TRP A 127 1.83 3.49 9.53
C TRP A 127 0.66 4.35 9.94
N SER A 128 -0.54 3.81 9.70
CA SER A 128 -1.83 4.34 10.11
C SER A 128 -2.45 3.68 11.35
N GLU A 129 -3.53 4.26 11.87
CA GLU A 129 -4.41 3.60 12.84
C GLU A 129 -5.01 2.30 12.28
N GLY A 130 -5.25 1.32 13.16
CA GLY A 130 -5.92 0.06 12.86
C GLY A 130 -7.45 0.19 12.81
N VAL A 131 -7.97 1.14 12.05
CA VAL A 131 -9.42 1.44 11.94
C VAL A 131 -9.90 1.26 10.50
N HIS A 132 -11.18 0.90 10.33
CA HIS A 132 -11.78 0.70 9.00
C HIS A 132 -11.75 1.92 8.09
N SER A 133 -11.60 3.13 8.65
CA SER A 133 -11.54 4.38 7.90
C SER A 133 -10.13 4.78 7.49
N ALA A 134 -9.09 4.04 7.89
CA ALA A 134 -7.72 4.30 7.48
C ALA A 134 -7.51 3.90 6.01
N TRP A 135 -6.90 4.79 5.22
CA TRP A 135 -6.59 4.56 3.82
C TRP A 135 -5.34 5.33 3.40
N PHE A 136 -4.70 4.87 2.34
CA PHE A 136 -3.74 5.65 1.56
C PHE A 136 -4.12 5.55 0.08
N SER A 137 -3.67 6.50 -0.74
CA SER A 137 -3.89 6.51 -2.18
C SER A 137 -2.60 6.89 -2.89
N ILE A 138 -2.33 6.21 -3.99
CA ILE A 138 -1.24 6.45 -4.92
C ILE A 138 -1.85 7.00 -6.20
N GLU A 139 -1.49 8.25 -6.50
CA GLU A 139 -1.79 8.92 -7.75
C GLU A 139 -0.55 8.86 -8.66
N LEU A 140 -0.70 8.25 -9.83
CA LEU A 140 0.29 8.21 -10.89
C LEU A 140 0.43 9.57 -11.59
N PRO A 141 1.52 9.81 -12.33
CA PRO A 141 1.71 11.07 -13.05
C PRO A 141 0.54 11.35 -13.98
N GLU A 142 0.26 12.64 -14.20
CA GLU A 142 -0.74 13.06 -15.18
C GLU A 142 -0.43 12.44 -16.55
N GLY A 143 -1.48 11.95 -17.21
CA GLY A 143 -1.37 11.29 -18.49
C GLY A 143 -0.91 9.83 -18.44
N LEU A 144 -0.48 9.28 -17.28
CA LEU A 144 -0.13 7.86 -17.12
C LEU A 144 -1.30 7.06 -16.53
N PHE A 145 -1.91 6.23 -17.36
CA PHE A 145 -2.96 5.28 -16.96
C PHE A 145 -2.47 3.86 -17.16
N ILE A 146 -2.83 2.96 -16.24
CA ILE A 146 -2.33 1.60 -16.26
C ILE A 146 -3.42 0.56 -16.07
N GLU A 147 -3.39 -0.47 -16.90
CA GLU A 147 -4.22 -1.67 -16.73
C GLU A 147 -3.50 -2.64 -15.79
N ALA A 148 -3.83 -2.57 -14.50
CA ALA A 148 -3.12 -3.31 -13.47
C ALA A 148 -3.47 -4.81 -13.48
N SER A 149 -2.48 -5.68 -13.67
CA SER A 149 -2.66 -7.14 -13.65
C SER A 149 -2.34 -7.76 -12.29
N HIS A 150 -1.42 -7.16 -11.53
CA HIS A 150 -1.01 -7.65 -10.22
C HIS A 150 -0.71 -6.47 -9.33
N TYR A 151 -0.91 -6.67 -8.03
CA TYR A 151 -0.33 -5.80 -7.02
C TYR A 151 0.38 -6.56 -5.92
N THR A 152 1.44 -5.97 -5.39
CA THR A 152 2.17 -6.50 -4.24
C THR A 152 1.99 -5.54 -3.07
N LEU A 153 1.79 -6.08 -1.86
CA LEU A 153 2.00 -5.34 -0.62
C LEU A 153 3.17 -5.95 0.13
N ARG A 154 3.97 -5.07 0.73
CA ARG A 154 4.86 -5.40 1.82
C ARG A 154 4.18 -5.05 3.13
N HIS A 155 4.34 -5.89 4.15
CA HIS A 155 3.84 -5.60 5.50
C HIS A 155 4.68 -6.32 6.55
N GLY A 156 4.61 -5.87 7.79
CA GLY A 156 5.30 -6.49 8.91
C GLY A 156 4.33 -6.70 10.07
N SER A 157 4.52 -7.78 10.82
CA SER A 157 3.86 -7.95 12.12
C SER A 157 4.69 -7.26 13.20
N SER A 158 4.11 -6.32 13.94
CA SER A 158 4.70 -5.72 15.14
C SER A 158 3.65 -5.68 16.24
N GLY A 159 3.97 -6.14 17.45
CA GLY A 159 3.05 -6.09 18.60
C GLY A 159 1.72 -6.86 18.41
N GLY A 160 1.65 -7.82 17.47
CA GLY A 160 0.42 -8.57 17.16
C GLY A 160 -0.54 -7.87 16.19
N ALA A 161 -0.25 -6.63 15.79
CA ALA A 161 -1.01 -5.92 14.77
C ALA A 161 -0.50 -6.29 13.36
N GLN A 162 -1.43 -6.63 12.48
CA GLN A 162 -1.15 -6.97 11.09
C GLN A 162 -2.36 -6.72 10.20
N LEU A 163 -2.10 -6.30 8.97
CA LEU A 163 -3.14 -6.10 7.97
C LEU A 163 -3.79 -7.43 7.60
N ARG A 164 -5.08 -7.58 7.92
CA ARG A 164 -5.88 -8.78 7.66
C ARG A 164 -7.04 -8.55 6.70
N SER A 165 -7.62 -7.36 6.72
CA SER A 165 -8.77 -7.03 5.89
C SER A 165 -8.56 -5.66 5.26
N TRP A 166 -8.73 -5.57 3.96
CA TRP A 166 -8.59 -4.34 3.18
C TRP A 166 -9.28 -4.49 1.82
N GLN A 167 -9.41 -3.37 1.12
CA GLN A 167 -9.85 -3.33 -0.26
C GLN A 167 -8.79 -2.61 -1.08
N LEU A 168 -8.59 -3.05 -2.32
CA LEU A 168 -7.90 -2.27 -3.33
C LEU A 168 -8.98 -1.67 -4.23
N LEU A 169 -8.98 -0.35 -4.30
CA LEU A 169 -9.85 0.44 -5.15
C LEU A 169 -9.01 1.10 -6.25
N VAL A 170 -9.60 1.27 -7.43
CA VAL A 170 -8.95 1.92 -8.57
C VAL A 170 -9.84 3.00 -9.18
N SER A 171 -9.24 4.02 -9.76
CA SER A 171 -9.96 5.13 -10.34
C SER A 171 -9.18 5.79 -11.48
N GLU A 172 -9.90 6.27 -12.49
CA GLU A 172 -9.37 7.10 -13.58
C GLU A 172 -9.26 8.58 -13.17
N ASP A 173 -10.20 9.07 -12.36
CA ASP A 173 -10.39 10.50 -12.06
C ASP A 173 -10.05 10.90 -10.61
N GLY A 174 -9.87 9.93 -9.72
CA GLY A 174 -9.60 10.12 -8.30
C GLY A 174 -10.83 10.50 -7.48
N ILE A 175 -12.02 10.50 -8.09
CA ILE A 175 -13.32 10.86 -7.50
C ILE A 175 -14.18 9.59 -7.37
N SER A 176 -14.33 8.85 -8.46
CA SER A 176 -15.13 7.64 -8.55
C SER A 176 -14.24 6.41 -8.53
N TYR A 177 -14.42 5.53 -7.55
CA TYR A 177 -13.57 4.37 -7.34
C TYR A 177 -14.32 3.06 -7.57
N ASP A 178 -13.71 2.17 -8.37
CA ASP A 178 -14.16 0.81 -8.58
C ASP A 178 -13.41 -0.15 -7.64
N LEU A 179 -14.11 -1.18 -7.14
CA LEU A 179 -13.50 -2.23 -6.34
C LEU A 179 -12.70 -3.18 -7.23
N ALA A 180 -11.38 -3.14 -7.15
CA ALA A 180 -10.49 -4.05 -7.88
C ALA A 180 -10.37 -5.40 -7.17
N ARG A 181 -10.21 -5.39 -5.85
CA ARG A 181 -10.12 -6.61 -5.02
C ARG A 181 -10.48 -6.33 -3.57
N SER A 182 -11.09 -7.32 -2.90
CA SER A 182 -11.36 -7.28 -1.47
C SER A 182 -10.67 -8.44 -0.75
N HIS A 183 -10.17 -8.18 0.45
CA HIS A 183 -9.50 -9.12 1.33
C HIS A 183 -10.22 -9.14 2.68
N ALA A 184 -10.52 -10.33 3.17
CA ALA A 184 -11.11 -10.55 4.47
C ALA A 184 -10.34 -11.64 5.22
N ALA A 185 -9.84 -11.31 6.42
CA ALA A 185 -9.06 -12.22 7.25
C ALA A 185 -7.88 -12.90 6.52
N ASP A 186 -7.21 -12.19 5.61
CA ASP A 186 -6.15 -12.72 4.76
C ASP A 186 -4.93 -13.15 5.60
N PRO A 187 -4.52 -14.43 5.53
CA PRO A 187 -3.42 -14.97 6.31
C PRO A 187 -2.03 -14.68 5.71
N SER A 188 -1.94 -14.06 4.52
CA SER A 188 -0.72 -14.08 3.70
C SER A 188 0.39 -13.15 4.16
N LEU A 189 0.05 -12.09 4.90
CA LEU A 189 1.01 -11.10 5.40
C LEU A 189 1.41 -11.39 6.85
N VAL A 190 2.19 -12.46 7.04
CA VAL A 190 2.69 -12.91 8.34
C VAL A 190 4.21 -12.81 8.39
N GLY A 191 4.73 -12.21 9.46
CA GLY A 191 6.17 -12.01 9.67
C GLY A 191 6.64 -10.58 9.38
N ALA A 192 7.90 -10.30 9.67
CA ALA A 192 8.48 -8.96 9.49
C ALA A 192 8.83 -8.71 8.00
N TYR A 193 8.34 -7.59 7.44
CA TYR A 193 8.56 -7.19 6.05
C TYR A 193 8.23 -8.28 5.01
N CYS A 194 7.27 -9.15 5.33
CA CYS A 194 6.75 -10.12 4.39
C CYS A 194 6.11 -9.41 3.18
N THR A 195 6.15 -10.05 2.03
CA THR A 195 5.55 -9.54 0.82
C THR A 195 4.59 -10.57 0.26
N ARG A 196 3.48 -10.10 -0.29
CA ARG A 196 2.55 -10.95 -1.02
C ARG A 196 2.08 -10.20 -2.25
N THR A 197 1.95 -10.94 -3.34
CA THR A 197 1.43 -10.46 -4.62
C THR A 197 0.10 -11.14 -4.89
N TRP A 198 -0.89 -10.38 -5.32
CA TRP A 198 -2.18 -10.88 -5.76
C TRP A 198 -2.45 -10.44 -7.19
N GLU A 199 -3.00 -11.34 -7.97
CA GLU A 199 -3.50 -11.09 -9.31
C GLU A 199 -4.75 -10.20 -9.24
N LEU A 200 -4.99 -9.38 -10.27
CA LEU A 200 -6.17 -8.54 -10.40
C LEU A 200 -7.04 -9.05 -11.55
N PRO A 201 -8.37 -8.79 -11.53
CA PRO A 201 -9.24 -9.20 -12.62
C PRO A 201 -8.78 -8.63 -13.97
N PRO A 202 -8.82 -9.42 -15.06
CA PRO A 202 -8.35 -8.97 -16.38
C PRO A 202 -9.24 -7.89 -17.00
N VAL A 203 -10.42 -7.65 -16.45
CA VAL A 203 -11.39 -6.63 -16.91
C VAL A 203 -11.22 -5.29 -16.20
N LEU A 204 -10.15 -5.12 -15.41
CA LEU A 204 -9.89 -3.88 -14.72
C LEU A 204 -9.57 -2.77 -15.73
N ARG A 205 -10.29 -1.64 -15.63
CA ARG A 205 -10.01 -0.48 -16.46
C ARG A 205 -8.63 0.11 -16.16
N ALA A 206 -8.04 0.76 -17.15
CA ALA A 206 -6.84 1.53 -16.96
C ALA A 206 -7.07 2.61 -15.91
N ALA A 207 -6.26 2.64 -14.85
CA ALA A 207 -6.46 3.55 -13.73
C ALA A 207 -5.21 4.42 -13.51
N ARG A 208 -5.43 5.61 -12.93
CA ARG A 208 -4.36 6.52 -12.49
C ARG A 208 -4.24 6.56 -10.97
N PHE A 209 -5.32 6.24 -10.26
CA PHE A 209 -5.42 6.30 -8.82
C PHE A 209 -5.64 4.90 -8.24
N PHE A 210 -4.91 4.58 -7.18
CA PHE A 210 -4.96 3.29 -6.49
C PHE A 210 -5.07 3.54 -4.99
N LYS A 211 -6.11 3.03 -4.34
CA LYS A 211 -6.45 3.30 -2.94
C LYS A 211 -6.65 2.03 -2.14
#